data_AF-A0A6L7TAQ6-F1
#
_entry.id   AF-A0A6L7TAQ6-F1
#
_cell.length_a   1.000
_cell.length_b   1.000
_cell.length_c   1.000
_cell.angle_alpha   90.00
_cell.angle_beta   90.00
_cell.angle_gamma   90.00
#
_symmetry.space_group_name_H-M   'P 1'
#
loop_
_entity.id
_entity.type
_entity.pdbx_description
1 polymer ?
#
loop_
_entity_poly.entity_id
_entity_poly.type
_entity_poly.pdbx_seq_one_letter_code
_entity_poly.pdbx_strand_id
1 'polypeptide(L)'
;MIASLKYVVCCRLKIYFKEILMTFNLLSDPFLPVVMRSGEKRWLAFPELVSGADSNGLDEDYPVEFNWPRPDFNMASFEFCIGAISLAFDIREEDEWSPFWTNPPDRDTLAEKLSPLVSAFYLNGEGARFLQDHESLQGNEKGNETPIESLLIDTPGQNGQRKNSDLLTHRDRYAALGLPAAAMALYTLQAYAPPGGAGNRTSMRGGGPLTALVVPATNDGAPPVSLWRKISANVVPCDKRLRINELPKALPWMAPTLTSEKSHTVSLADAHPLQAYFGMPRRIRLAFSSEPGICSMTDEEGPLVTGFIQKPYGTNYGMWQHPLTPYRRQKEAGEPYSAKPKSGRFGYRDWVAATVGSKDGKLAEQPTNIKLAKNNRSHILSQNKKAADARVRVGGWAMNNMEAIAYLITEEPLHLAKTPAQQQALDDLARHFSEAADQAVSQLLAALKKALFSGQKNAPNDKGILDQARAHFFDATEDQFHHLLDDLLQEMPEDGRLTDPTASAQHWLWIMRREALVIFDRLAPVPLQDAEKAKNIVDAYGILNATFAGRTKQSKTLYDKLELPLPKKKPKAQKETT
;
A
#
# COMPACT_ATOMS: atom_id res chain seq x y z
N MET A 1 -26.21 43.95 -40.03
CA MET A 1 -26.09 42.52 -40.42
C MET A 1 -24.91 41.80 -39.75
N ILE A 2 -23.72 42.40 -39.64
CA ILE A 2 -22.53 41.75 -39.05
C ILE A 2 -22.62 41.54 -37.51
N ALA A 3 -23.31 42.44 -36.78
CA ALA A 3 -23.53 42.27 -35.33
C ALA A 3 -24.48 41.12 -34.97
N SER A 4 -25.45 40.82 -35.84
CA SER A 4 -26.41 39.73 -35.64
C SER A 4 -25.79 38.35 -35.91
N LEU A 5 -24.79 38.27 -36.80
CA LEU A 5 -24.06 37.03 -37.08
C LEU A 5 -23.14 36.64 -35.91
N LYS A 6 -22.47 37.61 -35.27
CA LYS A 6 -21.64 37.34 -34.08
C LYS A 6 -22.46 36.84 -32.89
N TYR A 7 -23.66 37.38 -32.68
CA TYR A 7 -24.57 36.92 -31.63
C TYR A 7 -25.12 35.51 -31.88
N VAL A 8 -25.50 35.20 -33.12
CA VAL A 8 -26.04 33.87 -33.48
C VAL A 8 -24.96 32.79 -33.47
N VAL A 9 -23.72 33.10 -33.88
CA VAL A 9 -22.58 32.17 -33.79
C VAL A 9 -22.16 31.94 -32.34
N CYS A 10 -22.12 32.99 -31.50
CA CYS A 10 -21.81 32.84 -30.06
C CYS A 10 -22.91 32.09 -29.30
N CYS A 11 -24.20 32.28 -29.63
CA CYS A 11 -25.29 31.50 -29.08
C CYS A 11 -25.30 30.05 -29.59
N ARG A 12 -25.00 29.78 -30.87
CA ARG A 12 -24.89 28.41 -31.39
C ARG A 12 -23.69 27.66 -30.83
N LEU A 13 -22.54 28.31 -30.62
CA LEU A 13 -21.41 27.71 -29.90
C LEU A 13 -21.77 27.45 -28.44
N LYS A 14 -22.45 28.38 -27.76
CA LYS A 14 -22.93 28.14 -26.39
C LYS A 14 -23.99 27.05 -26.29
N ILE A 15 -24.85 26.87 -27.30
CA ILE A 15 -25.87 25.80 -27.32
C ILE A 15 -25.24 24.45 -27.68
N TYR A 16 -24.32 24.39 -28.64
CA TYR A 16 -23.51 23.19 -28.92
C TYR A 16 -22.64 22.81 -27.72
N PHE A 17 -22.10 23.77 -26.97
CA PHE A 17 -21.31 23.50 -25.76
C PHE A 17 -22.19 23.15 -24.55
N LYS A 18 -23.45 23.63 -24.51
CA LYS A 18 -24.46 23.19 -23.53
C LYS A 18 -24.95 21.76 -23.77
N GLU A 19 -24.95 21.31 -25.03
CA GLU A 19 -25.26 19.93 -25.44
C GLU A 19 -24.03 19.01 -25.45
N ILE A 20 -22.81 19.57 -25.39
CA ILE A 20 -21.53 18.86 -25.39
C ILE A 20 -20.68 19.31 -24.17
N LEU A 21 -21.20 19.07 -22.96
CA LEU A 21 -20.31 18.54 -21.93
C LEU A 21 -20.16 17.06 -22.30
N MET A 22 -19.18 16.71 -23.14
CA MET A 22 -18.94 15.30 -23.51
C MET A 22 -18.95 14.45 -22.24
N THR A 23 -19.82 13.44 -22.22
CA THR A 23 -19.83 12.45 -21.16
C THR A 23 -18.48 11.74 -21.18
N PHE A 24 -17.75 11.79 -20.07
CA PHE A 24 -16.44 11.19 -19.89
C PHE A 24 -16.59 9.84 -19.20
N ASN A 25 -16.05 8.81 -19.83
CA ASN A 25 -16.14 7.43 -19.38
C ASN A 25 -14.75 6.85 -19.10
N LEU A 26 -14.56 6.33 -17.88
CA LEU A 26 -13.25 5.84 -17.44
C LEU A 26 -12.80 4.54 -18.12
N LEU A 27 -13.69 3.82 -18.81
CA LEU A 27 -13.37 2.55 -19.47
C LEU A 27 -13.18 2.67 -20.98
N SER A 28 -13.74 3.70 -21.63
CA SER A 28 -13.66 3.89 -23.08
C SER A 28 -12.84 5.10 -23.52
N ASP A 29 -12.76 6.14 -22.70
CA ASP A 29 -12.01 7.36 -23.05
C ASP A 29 -10.57 7.30 -22.53
N PRO A 30 -9.62 8.03 -23.16
CA PRO A 30 -8.28 8.19 -22.62
C PRO A 30 -8.33 8.80 -21.21
N PHE A 31 -7.87 8.03 -20.23
CA PHE A 31 -8.04 8.32 -18.81
C PHE A 31 -6.78 8.05 -17.99
N LEU A 32 -5.92 7.15 -18.43
CA LEU A 32 -4.78 6.67 -17.64
C LEU A 32 -3.48 7.25 -18.22
N PRO A 33 -2.80 8.17 -17.50
CA PRO A 33 -1.49 8.62 -17.91
C PRO A 33 -0.47 7.52 -17.61
N VAL A 34 0.37 7.20 -18.58
CA VAL A 34 1.37 6.14 -18.48
C VAL A 34 2.72 6.61 -18.98
N VAL A 35 3.78 5.95 -18.53
CA VAL A 35 5.09 5.96 -19.18
C VAL A 35 5.16 4.71 -20.07
N MET A 36 5.47 4.92 -21.34
CA MET A 36 5.73 3.86 -22.32
C MET A 36 7.17 3.33 -22.15
N ARG A 37 7.48 2.14 -22.66
CA ARG A 37 8.83 1.56 -22.63
C ARG A 37 9.87 2.49 -23.26
N SER A 38 9.50 3.22 -24.30
CA SER A 38 10.32 4.25 -24.95
C SER A 38 10.67 5.45 -24.05
N GLY A 39 9.98 5.60 -22.91
CA GLY A 39 10.03 6.78 -22.05
C GLY A 39 9.00 7.85 -22.43
N GLU A 40 8.27 7.68 -23.53
CA GLU A 40 7.18 8.58 -23.93
C GLU A 40 6.05 8.56 -22.88
N LYS A 41 5.43 9.72 -22.65
CA LYS A 41 4.26 9.85 -21.77
C LYS A 41 3.01 9.90 -22.64
N ARG A 42 2.03 9.04 -22.37
CA ARG A 42 0.77 8.98 -23.11
C ARG A 42 -0.43 8.87 -22.19
N TRP A 43 -1.58 9.33 -22.67
CA TRP A 43 -2.89 9.01 -22.08
C TRP A 43 -3.48 7.84 -22.85
N LEU A 44 -3.82 6.77 -22.13
CA LEU A 44 -4.42 5.58 -22.70
C LEU A 44 -5.86 5.40 -22.24
N ALA A 45 -6.70 4.89 -23.13
CA ALA A 45 -7.97 4.27 -22.76
C ALA A 45 -7.70 2.90 -22.12
N PHE A 46 -8.63 2.41 -21.30
CA PHE A 46 -8.44 1.17 -20.55
C PHE A 46 -8.03 -0.04 -21.43
N PRO A 47 -8.65 -0.29 -22.60
CA PRO A 47 -8.31 -1.45 -23.42
C PRO A 47 -6.90 -1.42 -23.99
N GLU A 48 -6.26 -0.25 -24.07
CA GLU A 48 -4.90 -0.09 -24.59
C GLU A 48 -3.82 -0.52 -23.59
N LEU A 49 -4.18 -0.73 -22.31
CA LEU A 49 -3.22 -1.19 -21.29
C LEU A 49 -2.65 -2.58 -21.59
N VAL A 50 -3.34 -3.38 -22.42
CA VAL A 50 -2.94 -4.75 -22.75
C VAL A 50 -1.79 -4.84 -23.75
N SER A 51 -1.38 -3.73 -24.36
CA SER A 51 -0.17 -3.68 -25.19
C SER A 51 1.06 -4.20 -24.45
N GLY A 52 1.90 -4.97 -25.14
CA GLY A 52 3.06 -5.64 -24.54
C GLY A 52 2.72 -6.83 -23.63
N ALA A 53 1.45 -7.26 -23.51
CA ALA A 53 1.08 -8.42 -22.69
C ALA A 53 1.55 -9.76 -23.27
N ASP A 54 1.47 -9.93 -24.60
CA ASP A 54 1.92 -11.13 -25.34
C ASP A 54 3.37 -11.07 -25.80
N SER A 55 4.01 -9.93 -25.60
CA SER A 55 5.29 -9.69 -26.24
C SER A 55 6.38 -10.55 -25.56
N ASN A 56 6.82 -11.58 -26.26
CA ASN A 56 8.20 -12.06 -26.19
C ASN A 56 9.19 -10.96 -26.69
N GLY A 57 8.92 -9.67 -26.42
CA GLY A 57 9.62 -8.51 -26.94
C GLY A 57 9.26 -8.05 -28.36
N LEU A 58 8.16 -8.53 -28.96
CA LEU A 58 7.75 -8.16 -30.33
C LEU A 58 7.04 -6.79 -30.44
N ASP A 59 6.34 -6.32 -29.42
CA ASP A 59 5.88 -4.93 -29.37
C ASP A 59 7.07 -4.03 -29.06
N GLU A 60 7.38 -3.11 -29.99
CA GLU A 60 8.50 -2.17 -29.83
C GLU A 60 8.27 -1.21 -28.66
N ASP A 61 7.00 -0.81 -28.41
CA ASP A 61 6.63 0.11 -27.34
C ASP A 61 5.30 -0.26 -26.68
N TYR A 62 5.24 -0.19 -25.35
CA TYR A 62 4.09 -0.59 -24.53
C TYR A 62 4.12 0.13 -23.16
N PRO A 63 2.98 0.30 -22.48
CA PRO A 63 2.96 0.97 -21.18
C PRO A 63 3.69 0.13 -20.11
N VAL A 64 4.51 0.78 -19.29
CA VAL A 64 5.28 0.11 -18.22
C VAL A 64 4.90 0.58 -16.82
N GLU A 65 4.37 1.79 -16.66
CA GLU A 65 4.02 2.35 -15.35
C GLU A 65 2.96 3.45 -15.48
N PHE A 66 2.17 3.67 -14.43
CA PHE A 66 1.30 4.86 -14.35
C PHE A 66 2.12 6.13 -14.08
N ASN A 67 1.70 7.24 -14.65
CA ASN A 67 2.44 8.50 -14.66
C ASN A 67 1.63 9.67 -14.10
N TRP A 68 0.85 9.45 -13.05
CA TRP A 68 0.29 10.56 -12.30
C TRP A 68 1.40 11.36 -11.61
N PRO A 69 1.27 12.68 -11.50
CA PRO A 69 2.18 13.53 -10.72
C PRO A 69 2.17 13.21 -9.22
N ARG A 70 1.23 12.37 -8.75
CA ARG A 70 1.12 11.95 -7.37
C ARG A 70 1.22 10.42 -7.25
N PRO A 71 2.03 9.89 -6.32
CA PRO A 71 2.21 8.45 -6.15
C PRO A 71 0.95 7.74 -5.60
N ASP A 72 0.10 8.43 -4.84
CA ASP A 72 -1.17 7.88 -4.36
C ASP A 72 -2.14 7.57 -5.50
N PHE A 73 -2.14 8.40 -6.55
CA PHE A 73 -2.96 8.17 -7.73
C PHE A 73 -2.41 7.00 -8.56
N ASN A 74 -1.10 6.82 -8.65
CA ASN A 74 -0.51 5.65 -9.32
C ASN A 74 -0.93 4.35 -8.63
N MET A 75 -0.84 4.28 -7.30
CA MET A 75 -1.31 3.10 -6.55
C MET A 75 -2.82 2.88 -6.68
N ALA A 76 -3.60 3.96 -6.64
CA ALA A 76 -5.05 3.88 -6.82
C ALA A 76 -5.44 3.43 -8.26
N SER A 77 -4.67 3.81 -9.29
CA SER A 77 -4.89 3.34 -10.65
C SER A 77 -4.67 1.84 -10.81
N PHE A 78 -3.70 1.24 -10.11
CA PHE A 78 -3.59 -0.22 -10.04
C PHE A 78 -4.83 -0.85 -9.43
N GLU A 79 -5.29 -0.36 -8.27
CA GLU A 79 -6.47 -0.88 -7.58
C GLU A 79 -7.74 -0.78 -8.46
N PHE A 80 -7.93 0.36 -9.12
CA PHE A 80 -9.02 0.59 -10.07
C PHE A 80 -8.98 -0.42 -11.22
N CYS A 81 -7.80 -0.60 -11.85
CA CYS A 81 -7.65 -1.50 -12.99
C CYS A 81 -7.85 -2.96 -12.60
N ILE A 82 -7.31 -3.39 -11.45
CA ILE A 82 -7.53 -4.73 -10.91
C ILE A 82 -9.03 -4.96 -10.67
N GLY A 83 -9.71 -4.00 -10.04
CA GLY A 83 -11.15 -4.08 -9.80
C GLY A 83 -11.98 -4.16 -11.08
N ALA A 84 -11.66 -3.34 -12.09
CA ALA A 84 -12.35 -3.34 -13.38
C ALA A 84 -12.15 -4.66 -14.15
N ILE A 85 -10.94 -5.21 -14.14
CA ILE A 85 -10.65 -6.52 -14.74
C ILE A 85 -11.38 -7.63 -13.98
N SER A 86 -11.40 -7.60 -12.65
CA SER A 86 -12.15 -8.57 -11.85
C SER A 86 -13.66 -8.54 -12.13
N LEU A 87 -14.22 -7.39 -12.51
CA LEU A 87 -15.62 -7.28 -12.96
C LEU A 87 -15.83 -7.84 -14.37
N ALA A 88 -14.84 -7.70 -15.25
CA ALA A 88 -14.97 -8.03 -16.68
C ALA A 88 -14.68 -9.50 -17.03
N PHE A 89 -13.77 -10.17 -16.30
CA PHE A 89 -13.26 -11.50 -16.66
C PHE A 89 -13.83 -12.68 -15.86
N ASP A 90 -14.69 -12.45 -14.84
CA ASP A 90 -15.36 -13.49 -14.02
C ASP A 90 -14.42 -14.67 -13.65
N ILE A 91 -13.19 -14.36 -13.20
CA ILE A 91 -12.20 -15.36 -12.75
C ILE A 91 -12.64 -15.82 -11.36
N ARG A 92 -13.02 -17.09 -11.22
CA ARG A 92 -13.66 -17.65 -10.03
C ARG A 92 -12.73 -18.55 -9.23
N GLU A 93 -11.83 -19.25 -9.91
CA GLU A 93 -10.88 -20.16 -9.31
C GLU A 93 -9.43 -19.83 -9.73
N GLU A 94 -8.46 -20.35 -8.97
CA GLU A 94 -7.04 -20.05 -9.23
C GLU A 94 -6.50 -20.73 -10.50
N ASP A 95 -7.07 -21.86 -10.91
CA ASP A 95 -6.73 -22.55 -12.16
C ASP A 95 -7.15 -21.76 -13.40
N GLU A 96 -8.18 -20.91 -13.31
CA GLU A 96 -8.61 -19.99 -14.37
C GLU A 96 -7.68 -18.78 -14.52
N TRP A 97 -6.93 -18.40 -13.46
CA TRP A 97 -5.97 -17.29 -13.53
C TRP A 97 -4.78 -17.60 -14.44
N SER A 98 -4.30 -18.86 -14.45
CA SER A 98 -3.12 -19.24 -15.24
C SER A 98 -3.33 -19.09 -16.76
N PRO A 99 -4.46 -19.54 -17.36
CA PRO A 99 -4.81 -19.24 -18.74
C PRO A 99 -4.98 -17.74 -19.02
N PHE A 100 -5.61 -16.98 -18.12
CA PHE A 100 -5.75 -15.52 -18.24
C PHE A 100 -4.41 -14.81 -18.25
N TRP A 101 -3.47 -15.27 -17.43
CA TRP A 101 -2.08 -14.81 -17.45
C TRP A 101 -1.41 -15.20 -18.76
N THR A 102 -1.44 -16.48 -19.14
CA THR A 102 -0.63 -17.00 -20.26
C THR A 102 -1.11 -16.48 -21.61
N ASN A 103 -2.43 -16.32 -21.78
CA ASN A 103 -3.09 -15.84 -22.99
C ASN A 103 -3.87 -14.56 -22.66
N PRO A 104 -3.20 -13.41 -22.47
CA PRO A 104 -3.88 -12.15 -22.25
C PRO A 104 -4.80 -11.82 -23.46
N PRO A 105 -5.90 -11.11 -23.23
CA PRO A 105 -6.80 -10.69 -24.31
C PRO A 105 -6.09 -9.68 -25.22
N ASP A 106 -6.52 -9.56 -26.48
CA ASP A 106 -6.17 -8.39 -27.28
C ASP A 106 -7.02 -7.16 -26.89
N ARG A 107 -6.69 -6.00 -27.46
CA ARG A 107 -7.37 -4.73 -27.19
C ARG A 107 -8.88 -4.81 -27.41
N ASP A 108 -9.30 -5.42 -28.52
CA ASP A 108 -10.70 -5.45 -28.92
C ASP A 108 -11.51 -6.43 -28.05
N THR A 109 -10.92 -7.58 -27.71
CA THR A 109 -11.47 -8.54 -26.75
C THR A 109 -11.63 -7.90 -25.36
N LEU A 110 -10.63 -7.15 -24.90
CA LEU A 110 -10.72 -6.44 -23.62
C LEU A 110 -11.82 -5.37 -23.65
N ALA A 111 -11.93 -4.61 -24.74
CA ALA A 111 -13.01 -3.64 -24.92
C ALA A 111 -14.41 -4.30 -24.92
N GLU A 112 -14.55 -5.45 -25.58
CA GLU A 112 -15.80 -6.24 -25.58
C GLU A 112 -16.17 -6.67 -24.16
N LYS A 113 -15.20 -7.20 -23.39
CA LYS A 113 -15.42 -7.62 -21.99
C LYS A 113 -15.78 -6.46 -21.05
N LEU A 114 -15.28 -5.25 -21.32
CA LEU A 114 -15.61 -4.05 -20.54
C LEU A 114 -16.96 -3.43 -20.95
N SER A 115 -17.44 -3.69 -22.17
CA SER A 115 -18.66 -3.08 -22.71
C SER A 115 -19.90 -3.16 -21.79
N PRO A 116 -20.17 -4.26 -21.04
CA PRO A 116 -21.32 -4.33 -20.15
C PRO A 116 -21.21 -3.40 -18.93
N LEU A 117 -20.00 -2.93 -18.61
CA LEU A 117 -19.71 -2.08 -17.46
C LEU A 117 -19.78 -0.58 -17.81
N VAL A 118 -19.66 -0.20 -19.09
CA VAL A 118 -19.50 1.19 -19.55
C VAL A 118 -20.53 2.13 -18.94
N SER A 119 -21.81 1.73 -18.87
CA SER A 119 -22.89 2.56 -18.31
C SER A 119 -22.67 2.99 -16.85
N ALA A 120 -21.86 2.24 -16.08
CA ALA A 120 -21.53 2.55 -14.71
C ALA A 120 -20.33 3.52 -14.57
N PHE A 121 -19.48 3.65 -15.57
CA PHE A 121 -18.20 4.37 -15.44
C PHE A 121 -18.20 5.76 -16.06
N TYR A 122 -19.38 6.39 -16.21
CA TYR A 122 -19.48 7.80 -16.59
C TYR A 122 -19.25 8.72 -15.39
N LEU A 123 -18.32 9.68 -15.51
CA LEU A 123 -18.04 10.66 -14.46
C LEU A 123 -19.09 11.78 -14.40
N ASN A 124 -19.59 12.19 -15.56
CA ASN A 124 -20.59 13.23 -15.80
C ASN A 124 -21.69 12.71 -16.73
N GLY A 125 -22.80 13.46 -16.82
CA GLY A 125 -23.99 13.07 -17.58
C GLY A 125 -25.21 12.86 -16.68
N GLU A 126 -26.30 12.36 -17.24
CA GLU A 126 -27.54 12.12 -16.50
C GLU A 126 -27.48 10.82 -15.69
N GLY A 127 -28.20 10.80 -14.56
CA GLY A 127 -28.36 9.59 -13.73
C GLY A 127 -27.17 9.25 -12.82
N ALA A 128 -26.87 7.95 -12.74
CA ALA A 128 -25.79 7.40 -11.93
C ALA A 128 -24.43 7.84 -12.47
N ARG A 129 -23.55 8.34 -11.59
CA ARG A 129 -22.21 8.79 -11.96
C ARG A 129 -21.18 8.07 -11.11
N PHE A 130 -20.06 7.73 -11.72
CA PHE A 130 -18.95 7.01 -11.12
C PHE A 130 -18.60 7.57 -9.74
N LEU A 131 -18.73 6.71 -8.71
CA LEU A 131 -18.41 6.97 -7.30
C LEU A 131 -19.02 8.24 -6.66
N GLN A 132 -20.13 8.72 -7.22
CA GLN A 132 -20.88 9.85 -6.71
C GLN A 132 -22.21 9.39 -6.09
N ASP A 133 -22.76 10.20 -5.19
CA ASP A 133 -24.07 9.93 -4.58
C ASP A 133 -25.13 9.76 -5.68
N HIS A 134 -25.97 8.73 -5.60
CA HIS A 134 -27.02 8.50 -6.60
C HIS A 134 -27.98 9.68 -6.71
N GLU A 135 -28.27 10.37 -5.61
CA GLU A 135 -29.12 11.57 -5.63
C GLU A 135 -28.33 12.82 -6.01
N SER A 136 -29.03 13.80 -6.58
CA SER A 136 -28.49 15.15 -6.68
C SER A 136 -28.44 15.76 -5.28
N LEU A 137 -27.27 16.22 -4.87
CA LEU A 137 -27.09 16.86 -3.57
C LEU A 137 -27.26 18.37 -3.73
N GLN A 138 -28.20 18.95 -2.98
CA GLN A 138 -28.20 20.39 -2.74
C GLN A 138 -27.05 20.74 -1.79
N GLY A 139 -26.45 21.93 -1.95
CA GLY A 139 -25.29 22.41 -1.20
C GLY A 139 -25.45 22.34 0.33
N ASN A 140 -24.37 22.64 1.06
CA ASN A 140 -24.43 22.73 2.53
C ASN A 140 -25.45 23.79 3.00
N GLU A 141 -25.73 23.88 4.31
CA GLU A 141 -26.66 24.88 4.89
C GLU A 141 -26.36 26.35 4.51
N LYS A 142 -25.18 26.61 3.91
CA LYS A 142 -24.75 27.92 3.40
C LYS A 142 -24.73 28.02 1.87
N GLY A 143 -25.15 26.99 1.14
CA GLY A 143 -25.20 26.94 -0.32
C GLY A 143 -23.85 26.83 -1.04
N ASN A 144 -22.74 26.64 -0.32
CA ASN A 144 -21.40 26.72 -0.92
C ASN A 144 -20.81 25.34 -1.24
N GLU A 145 -20.25 25.23 -2.45
CA GLU A 145 -19.44 24.09 -2.89
C GLU A 145 -18.12 24.01 -2.11
N THR A 146 -17.60 22.80 -1.94
CA THR A 146 -16.27 22.57 -1.38
C THR A 146 -15.25 22.60 -2.53
N PRO A 147 -14.12 23.31 -2.41
CA PRO A 147 -13.09 23.34 -3.46
C PRO A 147 -12.60 21.94 -3.82
N ILE A 148 -12.31 21.70 -5.10
CA ILE A 148 -11.94 20.37 -5.61
C ILE A 148 -10.69 19.79 -4.92
N GLU A 149 -9.73 20.63 -4.54
CA GLU A 149 -8.53 20.20 -3.81
C GLU A 149 -8.84 19.51 -2.49
N SER A 150 -10.02 19.72 -1.90
CA SER A 150 -10.45 19.03 -0.66
C SER A 150 -10.76 17.54 -0.88
N LEU A 151 -10.75 17.05 -2.12
CA LEU A 151 -10.73 15.60 -2.38
C LEU A 151 -9.36 14.97 -2.08
N LEU A 152 -8.28 15.76 -2.09
CA LEU A 152 -6.93 15.25 -1.88
C LEU A 152 -6.68 15.08 -0.38
N ILE A 153 -6.22 13.89 0.01
CA ILE A 153 -6.11 13.48 1.42
C ILE A 153 -5.11 14.33 2.21
N ASP A 154 -4.11 14.90 1.55
CA ASP A 154 -3.12 15.80 2.11
C ASP A 154 -3.56 17.26 2.18
N THR A 155 -4.73 17.62 1.65
CA THR A 155 -5.27 18.97 1.76
C THR A 155 -5.73 19.25 3.19
N PRO A 156 -5.24 20.32 3.84
CA PRO A 156 -5.55 20.59 5.24
C PRO A 156 -7.03 20.94 5.42
N GLY A 157 -7.69 20.27 6.35
CA GLY A 157 -9.06 20.61 6.74
C GLY A 157 -9.16 21.98 7.42
N GLN A 158 -10.38 22.49 7.60
CA GLN A 158 -10.63 23.83 8.16
C GLN A 158 -9.88 24.11 9.48
N ASN A 159 -9.78 23.13 10.38
CA ASN A 159 -9.05 23.29 11.63
C ASN A 159 -7.54 23.40 11.42
N GLY A 160 -6.97 22.64 10.49
CA GLY A 160 -5.55 22.70 10.17
C GLY A 160 -5.18 24.08 9.64
N GLN A 161 -5.98 24.60 8.71
CA GLN A 161 -5.81 25.94 8.16
C GLN A 161 -5.96 27.05 9.22
N ARG A 162 -7.01 26.97 10.07
CA ARG A 162 -7.27 27.94 11.14
C ARG A 162 -6.16 27.97 12.19
N LYS A 163 -5.59 26.80 12.52
CA LYS A 163 -4.50 26.67 13.50
C LYS A 163 -3.11 26.87 12.87
N ASN A 164 -3.05 27.07 11.55
CA ASN A 164 -1.81 27.15 10.78
C ASN A 164 -0.89 25.94 11.02
N SER A 165 -1.48 24.74 11.16
CA SER A 165 -0.75 23.49 11.38
C SER A 165 -0.37 22.79 10.08
N ASP A 166 -0.54 23.46 8.95
CA ASP A 166 -0.33 23.02 7.58
C ASP A 166 0.93 23.63 6.94
N LEU A 167 1.94 23.95 7.76
CA LEU A 167 3.16 24.69 7.36
C LEU A 167 3.87 24.15 6.11
N LEU A 168 3.82 22.84 5.87
CA LEU A 168 4.48 22.18 4.73
C LEU A 168 3.56 21.93 3.54
N THR A 169 2.26 22.23 3.66
CA THR A 169 1.27 22.02 2.59
C THR A 169 0.80 23.36 2.07
N HIS A 170 1.12 23.69 0.83
CA HIS A 170 0.59 24.88 0.18
C HIS A 170 -0.94 24.75 0.03
N ARG A 171 -1.65 25.85 0.25
CA ARG A 171 -3.10 25.97 0.01
C ARG A 171 -3.37 26.34 -1.43
N ASP A 172 -4.57 26.08 -1.93
CA ASP A 172 -5.01 26.41 -3.29
C ASP A 172 -4.10 25.81 -4.37
N ARG A 173 -3.55 24.62 -4.12
CA ARG A 173 -2.63 23.93 -5.07
C ARG A 173 -3.36 23.48 -6.33
N TYR A 174 -4.63 23.13 -6.19
CA TYR A 174 -5.43 22.55 -7.26
C TYR A 174 -6.79 23.26 -7.32
N ALA A 175 -6.80 24.46 -7.90
CA ALA A 175 -8.02 25.25 -8.05
C ALA A 175 -9.07 24.58 -8.96
N ALA A 176 -8.62 23.83 -9.97
CA ALA A 176 -9.49 23.05 -10.85
C ALA A 176 -8.77 21.79 -11.34
N LEU A 177 -9.51 20.70 -11.53
CA LEU A 177 -8.99 19.45 -12.08
C LEU A 177 -9.69 19.13 -13.42
N GLY A 178 -8.93 18.65 -14.41
CA GLY A 178 -9.50 18.02 -15.59
C GLY A 178 -10.24 16.73 -15.24
N LEU A 179 -11.13 16.27 -16.12
CA LEU A 179 -11.99 15.10 -15.84
C LEU A 179 -11.22 13.84 -15.41
N PRO A 180 -10.09 13.45 -16.04
CA PRO A 180 -9.31 12.31 -15.58
C PRO A 180 -8.77 12.47 -14.15
N ALA A 181 -8.18 13.65 -13.85
CA ALA A 181 -7.63 13.92 -12.53
C ALA A 181 -8.72 13.98 -11.44
N ALA A 182 -9.89 14.55 -11.75
CA ALA A 182 -11.04 14.58 -10.85
C ALA A 182 -11.60 13.18 -10.55
N ALA A 183 -11.68 12.32 -11.56
CA ALA A 183 -12.08 10.92 -11.40
C ALA A 183 -11.13 10.13 -10.49
N MET A 184 -9.82 10.24 -10.71
CA MET A 184 -8.84 9.57 -9.85
C MET A 184 -8.75 10.17 -8.45
N ALA A 185 -8.93 11.49 -8.29
CA ALA A 185 -9.03 12.12 -6.98
C ALA A 185 -10.23 11.57 -6.19
N LEU A 186 -11.40 11.46 -6.85
CA LEU A 186 -12.59 10.88 -6.25
C LEU A 186 -12.39 9.41 -5.88
N TYR A 187 -11.87 8.59 -6.79
CA TYR A 187 -11.58 7.18 -6.53
C TYR A 187 -10.63 7.02 -5.33
N THR A 188 -9.52 7.77 -5.33
CA THR A 188 -8.51 7.73 -4.26
C THR A 188 -9.12 8.16 -2.92
N LEU A 189 -9.92 9.22 -2.88
CA LEU A 189 -10.61 9.61 -1.66
C LEU A 189 -11.54 8.49 -1.16
N GLN A 190 -12.38 7.92 -2.02
CA GLN A 190 -13.32 6.89 -1.61
C GLN A 190 -12.61 5.62 -1.09
N ALA A 191 -11.51 5.24 -1.73
CA ALA A 191 -10.74 4.04 -1.42
C ALA A 191 -9.83 4.17 -0.18
N TYR A 192 -9.36 5.39 0.15
CA TYR A 192 -8.40 5.66 1.22
C TYR A 192 -8.90 6.64 2.30
N ALA A 193 -10.16 7.10 2.21
CA ALA A 193 -10.76 8.16 3.03
C ALA A 193 -10.41 8.05 4.53
N PRO A 194 -9.71 9.04 5.11
CA PRO A 194 -9.52 9.11 6.55
C PRO A 194 -10.84 9.44 7.27
N PRO A 195 -10.86 9.39 8.61
CA PRO A 195 -11.95 10.01 9.37
C PRO A 195 -12.01 11.52 9.02
N GLY A 196 -13.20 12.12 8.98
CA GLY A 196 -13.36 13.50 8.49
C GLY A 196 -14.35 14.36 9.28
N GLY A 197 -14.53 14.11 10.57
CA GLY A 197 -15.50 14.80 11.43
C GLY A 197 -16.84 14.05 11.54
N ALA A 198 -17.82 14.68 12.18
CA ALA A 198 -19.11 14.03 12.47
C ALA A 198 -19.83 13.60 11.17
N GLY A 199 -20.23 12.32 11.13
CA GLY A 199 -20.96 11.72 9.99
C GLY A 199 -20.09 11.38 8.77
N ASN A 200 -18.84 11.80 8.73
CA ASN A 200 -17.93 11.62 7.61
C ASN A 200 -17.19 10.27 7.71
N ARG A 201 -17.63 9.28 6.91
CA ARG A 201 -17.20 7.86 7.02
C ARG A 201 -15.80 7.61 6.45
N THR A 202 -15.03 6.74 7.10
CA THR A 202 -13.78 6.24 6.53
C THR A 202 -14.03 5.33 5.33
N SER A 203 -13.00 5.08 4.52
CA SER A 203 -12.98 3.99 3.52
C SER A 203 -13.37 2.64 4.12
N MET A 204 -13.80 1.73 3.24
CA MET A 204 -14.18 0.36 3.59
C MET A 204 -13.07 -0.39 4.35
N ARG A 205 -11.81 -0.06 4.07
CA ARG A 205 -10.63 -0.59 4.75
C ARG A 205 -10.19 0.25 5.97
N GLY A 206 -11.02 1.15 6.48
CA GLY A 206 -10.64 2.20 7.42
C GLY A 206 -9.72 3.24 6.80
N GLY A 207 -9.45 4.35 7.51
CA GLY A 207 -8.68 5.47 6.96
C GLY A 207 -7.17 5.19 6.80
N GLY A 208 -6.64 5.49 5.60
CA GLY A 208 -5.24 5.28 5.24
C GLY A 208 -4.79 3.80 5.26
N PRO A 209 -5.50 2.89 4.58
CA PRO A 209 -5.09 1.48 4.55
C PRO A 209 -3.78 1.29 3.77
N LEU A 210 -3.05 0.21 4.08
CA LEU A 210 -2.00 -0.29 3.20
C LEU A 210 -2.60 -1.05 2.01
N THR A 211 -2.01 -0.83 0.84
CA THR A 211 -2.20 -1.64 -0.36
C THR A 211 -0.86 -2.27 -0.71
N ALA A 212 -0.84 -3.59 -0.92
CA ALA A 212 0.35 -4.32 -1.34
C ALA A 212 0.09 -5.02 -2.69
N LEU A 213 0.98 -4.79 -3.64
CA LEU A 213 0.90 -5.30 -5.01
C LEU A 213 2.12 -6.17 -5.30
N VAL A 214 1.90 -7.29 -5.97
CA VAL A 214 2.94 -8.10 -6.59
C VAL A 214 3.42 -7.40 -7.85
N VAL A 215 4.72 -7.15 -7.94
CA VAL A 215 5.37 -6.69 -9.17
C VAL A 215 6.21 -7.87 -9.68
N PRO A 216 5.83 -8.48 -10.81
CA PRO A 216 6.56 -9.62 -11.38
C PRO A 216 8.02 -9.26 -11.70
N ALA A 217 8.86 -10.29 -11.76
CA ALA A 217 10.25 -10.15 -12.18
C ALA A 217 10.42 -10.16 -13.71
N THR A 218 11.49 -9.52 -14.17
CA THR A 218 12.10 -9.77 -15.49
C THR A 218 13.55 -10.20 -15.30
N ASN A 219 14.09 -11.03 -16.20
CA ASN A 219 15.51 -11.38 -16.16
C ASN A 219 16.38 -10.12 -16.23
N ASP A 220 17.58 -10.16 -15.65
CA ASP A 220 18.61 -9.14 -15.86
C ASP A 220 18.83 -8.89 -17.36
N GLY A 221 18.67 -7.63 -17.79
CA GLY A 221 18.80 -7.21 -19.19
C GLY A 221 17.58 -7.49 -20.09
N ALA A 222 16.50 -8.05 -19.57
CA ALA A 222 15.24 -8.16 -20.29
C ALA A 222 14.47 -6.82 -20.34
N PRO A 223 13.54 -6.66 -21.30
CA PRO A 223 12.65 -5.50 -21.32
C PRO A 223 11.86 -5.36 -20.02
N PRO A 224 11.48 -4.12 -19.62
CA PRO A 224 10.68 -3.89 -18.43
C PRO A 224 9.33 -4.60 -18.51
N VAL A 225 8.81 -5.05 -17.36
CA VAL A 225 7.49 -5.68 -17.25
C VAL A 225 6.42 -4.71 -17.74
N SER A 226 5.56 -5.16 -18.65
CA SER A 226 4.43 -4.37 -19.12
C SER A 226 3.43 -4.08 -17.99
N LEU A 227 2.74 -2.96 -18.10
CA LEU A 227 1.77 -2.51 -17.12
C LEU A 227 0.63 -3.54 -16.95
N TRP A 228 0.19 -4.17 -18.04
CA TRP A 228 -0.77 -5.28 -17.99
C TRP A 228 -0.30 -6.42 -17.09
N ARG A 229 0.96 -6.85 -17.22
CA ARG A 229 1.54 -7.94 -16.41
C ARG A 229 1.62 -7.57 -14.93
N LYS A 230 1.91 -6.30 -14.61
CA LYS A 230 1.85 -5.80 -13.22
C LYS A 230 0.41 -5.84 -12.67
N ILE A 231 -0.58 -5.46 -13.47
CA ILE A 231 -1.99 -5.48 -13.08
C ILE A 231 -2.49 -6.93 -12.92
N SER A 232 -2.29 -7.79 -13.92
CA SER A 232 -2.83 -9.16 -13.95
C SER A 232 -2.23 -10.07 -12.88
N ALA A 233 -0.99 -9.83 -12.45
CA ALA A 233 -0.37 -10.52 -11.31
C ALA A 233 -1.19 -10.40 -10.01
N ASN A 234 -1.97 -9.33 -9.89
CA ASN A 234 -2.72 -8.98 -8.69
C ASN A 234 -4.22 -9.26 -8.79
N VAL A 235 -4.71 -9.78 -9.92
CA VAL A 235 -6.12 -10.19 -10.06
C VAL A 235 -6.36 -11.44 -9.22
N VAL A 236 -7.35 -11.37 -8.33
CA VAL A 236 -7.69 -12.43 -7.38
C VAL A 236 -9.01 -13.10 -7.81
N PRO A 237 -9.10 -14.43 -7.78
CA PRO A 237 -10.35 -15.14 -8.07
C PRO A 237 -11.48 -14.76 -7.10
N CYS A 238 -12.72 -14.70 -7.59
CA CYS A 238 -13.91 -14.47 -6.80
C CYS A 238 -14.94 -15.59 -7.05
N ASP A 239 -15.11 -16.46 -6.04
CA ASP A 239 -16.00 -17.61 -6.10
C ASP A 239 -17.48 -17.24 -6.37
N LYS A 240 -17.90 -16.05 -5.95
CA LYS A 240 -19.23 -15.48 -6.19
C LYS A 240 -19.31 -14.84 -7.58
N ARG A 241 -20.13 -15.45 -8.44
CA ARG A 241 -20.43 -14.91 -9.78
C ARG A 241 -21.25 -13.63 -9.68
N LEU A 242 -20.84 -12.60 -10.42
CA LEU A 242 -21.59 -11.35 -10.57
C LEU A 242 -22.39 -11.35 -11.88
N ARG A 243 -23.72 -11.28 -11.79
CA ARG A 243 -24.58 -11.09 -12.97
C ARG A 243 -24.71 -9.60 -13.30
N ILE A 244 -24.93 -9.26 -14.58
CA ILE A 244 -25.07 -7.87 -15.03
C ILE A 244 -26.19 -7.12 -14.27
N ASN A 245 -27.32 -7.76 -14.01
CA ASN A 245 -28.41 -7.15 -13.24
C ASN A 245 -28.10 -6.98 -11.74
N GLU A 246 -27.00 -7.56 -11.25
CA GLU A 246 -26.49 -7.42 -9.90
C GLU A 246 -25.32 -6.43 -9.80
N LEU A 247 -24.93 -5.78 -10.90
CA LEU A 247 -23.87 -4.75 -10.90
C LEU A 247 -24.03 -3.71 -9.78
N PRO A 248 -25.24 -3.22 -9.43
CA PRO A 248 -25.39 -2.28 -8.31
C PRO A 248 -24.95 -2.80 -6.94
N LYS A 249 -24.84 -4.14 -6.76
CA LYS A 249 -24.27 -4.74 -5.53
C LYS A 249 -22.75 -4.68 -5.51
N ALA A 250 -22.09 -4.51 -6.65
CA ALA A 250 -20.63 -4.33 -6.74
C ALA A 250 -20.25 -2.84 -6.93
N LEU A 251 -21.13 -2.07 -7.58
CA LEU A 251 -20.93 -0.68 -7.98
C LEU A 251 -22.00 0.20 -7.30
N PRO A 252 -21.75 0.70 -6.08
CA PRO A 252 -22.80 1.27 -5.22
C PRO A 252 -23.47 2.53 -5.74
N TRP A 253 -22.84 3.27 -6.66
CA TRP A 253 -23.42 4.48 -7.24
C TRP A 253 -24.51 4.18 -8.28
N MET A 254 -24.69 2.92 -8.70
CA MET A 254 -25.73 2.51 -9.64
C MET A 254 -27.10 2.29 -8.98
N ALA A 255 -27.20 2.40 -7.66
CA ALA A 255 -28.43 2.27 -6.89
C ALA A 255 -28.55 3.40 -5.87
N PRO A 256 -29.75 3.65 -5.30
CA PRO A 256 -29.93 4.64 -4.25
C PRO A 256 -28.89 4.49 -3.13
N THR A 257 -28.21 5.60 -2.79
CA THR A 257 -27.09 5.61 -1.85
C THR A 257 -27.52 5.13 -0.47
N LEU A 258 -26.89 4.06 0.03
CA LEU A 258 -27.11 3.58 1.39
C LEU A 258 -26.49 4.54 2.41
N THR A 259 -27.29 5.03 3.35
CA THR A 259 -26.85 5.96 4.40
C THR A 259 -26.72 5.28 5.75
N SER A 260 -25.92 5.89 6.62
CA SER A 260 -25.68 5.37 7.98
C SER A 260 -26.46 6.12 9.06
N GLU A 261 -27.44 6.96 8.68
CA GLU A 261 -28.29 7.74 9.61
C GLU A 261 -29.10 6.84 10.55
N LYS A 262 -29.42 5.62 10.12
CA LYS A 262 -30.15 4.61 10.91
C LYS A 262 -29.22 3.51 11.45
N SER A 263 -27.93 3.79 11.62
CA SER A 263 -26.91 2.82 12.04
C SER A 263 -26.81 1.58 11.15
N HIS A 264 -27.31 1.66 9.91
CA HIS A 264 -27.18 0.57 8.95
C HIS A 264 -25.71 0.39 8.56
N THR A 265 -25.30 -0.87 8.45
CA THR A 265 -23.94 -1.27 8.08
C THR A 265 -24.04 -2.25 6.92
N VAL A 266 -23.34 -1.95 5.83
CA VAL A 266 -23.33 -2.77 4.61
C VAL A 266 -22.37 -3.93 4.81
N SER A 267 -22.90 -5.14 4.67
CA SER A 267 -22.17 -6.40 4.80
C SER A 267 -22.14 -7.17 3.47
N LEU A 268 -21.48 -8.33 3.44
CA LEU A 268 -21.51 -9.24 2.29
C LEU A 268 -22.89 -9.83 1.99
N ALA A 269 -23.86 -9.69 2.90
CA ALA A 269 -25.26 -10.03 2.63
C ALA A 269 -25.94 -8.98 1.74
N ASP A 270 -25.54 -7.72 1.88
CA ASP A 270 -26.12 -6.57 1.15
C ASP A 270 -25.44 -6.35 -0.21
N ALA A 271 -24.22 -6.87 -0.38
CA ALA A 271 -23.30 -6.49 -1.44
C ALA A 271 -22.57 -7.68 -2.10
N HIS A 272 -21.87 -7.38 -3.20
CA HIS A 272 -20.95 -8.31 -3.85
C HIS A 272 -19.53 -8.12 -3.29
N PRO A 273 -18.72 -9.19 -3.10
CA PRO A 273 -17.33 -9.07 -2.66
C PRO A 273 -16.49 -8.10 -3.49
N LEU A 274 -16.74 -8.02 -4.81
CA LEU A 274 -16.05 -7.08 -5.71
C LEU A 274 -16.30 -5.59 -5.39
N GLN A 275 -17.29 -5.26 -4.57
CA GLN A 275 -17.44 -3.90 -4.03
C GLN A 275 -16.23 -3.46 -3.21
N ALA A 276 -15.38 -4.39 -2.77
CA ALA A 276 -14.10 -4.09 -2.12
C ALA A 276 -13.29 -3.03 -2.88
N TYR A 277 -13.21 -3.14 -4.22
CA TYR A 277 -12.47 -2.20 -5.07
C TYR A 277 -13.16 -0.86 -5.32
N PHE A 278 -14.45 -0.77 -4.98
CA PHE A 278 -15.35 0.31 -5.41
C PHE A 278 -16.22 0.84 -4.26
N GLY A 279 -15.75 0.69 -3.02
CA GLY A 279 -16.43 1.23 -1.84
C GLY A 279 -16.64 2.73 -1.96
N MET A 280 -17.86 3.20 -1.64
CA MET A 280 -18.28 4.60 -1.75
C MET A 280 -18.74 5.15 -0.38
N PRO A 281 -17.83 5.34 0.60
CA PRO A 281 -18.18 5.79 1.94
C PRO A 281 -18.62 7.27 2.02
N ARG A 282 -18.16 8.13 1.09
CA ARG A 282 -18.47 9.56 1.06
C ARG A 282 -19.58 9.84 0.06
N ARG A 283 -20.56 10.64 0.49
CA ARG A 283 -21.65 11.12 -0.37
C ARG A 283 -21.20 12.38 -1.06
N ILE A 284 -20.74 12.27 -2.30
CA ILE A 284 -20.13 13.36 -3.05
C ILE A 284 -20.82 13.52 -4.40
N ARG A 285 -21.04 14.75 -4.83
CA ARG A 285 -21.42 15.11 -6.22
C ARG A 285 -20.46 16.17 -6.72
N LEU A 286 -19.81 15.91 -7.85
CA LEU A 286 -18.84 16.84 -8.44
C LEU A 286 -19.54 18.05 -9.07
N ALA A 287 -18.93 19.22 -8.95
CA ALA A 287 -19.36 20.46 -9.57
C ALA A 287 -18.44 20.79 -10.75
N PHE A 288 -19.02 20.76 -11.96
CA PHE A 288 -18.31 20.98 -13.22
C PHE A 288 -18.35 22.47 -13.59
N SER A 289 -17.24 22.97 -14.11
CA SER A 289 -17.17 24.32 -14.68
C SER A 289 -18.00 24.41 -15.95
N SER A 290 -18.62 25.56 -16.20
CA SER A 290 -19.30 25.86 -17.46
C SER A 290 -18.33 26.14 -18.61
N GLU A 291 -17.09 26.52 -18.28
CA GLU A 291 -16.05 26.87 -19.25
C GLU A 291 -14.86 25.90 -19.10
N PRO A 292 -14.20 25.52 -20.21
CA PRO A 292 -12.98 24.72 -20.16
C PRO A 292 -11.82 25.55 -19.62
N GLY A 293 -10.72 24.87 -19.30
CA GLY A 293 -9.47 25.50 -18.89
C GLY A 293 -8.36 24.48 -18.70
N ILE A 294 -7.35 24.83 -17.92
CA ILE A 294 -6.16 23.99 -17.71
C ILE A 294 -6.30 23.25 -16.37
N CYS A 295 -6.10 21.94 -16.39
CA CYS A 295 -6.04 21.11 -15.19
C CYS A 295 -4.84 21.51 -14.33
N SER A 296 -5.06 21.93 -13.07
CA SER A 296 -3.96 22.31 -12.17
C SER A 296 -3.02 21.16 -11.77
N MET A 297 -3.38 19.92 -12.08
CA MET A 297 -2.56 18.75 -11.76
C MET A 297 -1.75 18.24 -12.96
N THR A 298 -2.34 18.24 -14.15
CA THR A 298 -1.75 17.58 -15.32
C THR A 298 -1.41 18.55 -16.44
N ASP A 299 -1.73 19.84 -16.29
CA ASP A 299 -1.57 20.90 -17.29
C ASP A 299 -2.33 20.67 -18.61
N GLU A 300 -3.19 19.65 -18.68
CA GLU A 300 -4.04 19.36 -19.84
C GLU A 300 -5.19 20.36 -19.95
N GLU A 301 -5.47 20.80 -21.18
CA GLU A 301 -6.61 21.66 -21.51
C GLU A 301 -7.89 20.84 -21.70
N GLY A 302 -9.01 21.30 -21.14
CA GLY A 302 -10.30 20.65 -21.35
C GLY A 302 -11.38 21.03 -20.33
N PRO A 303 -12.47 20.23 -20.23
CA PRO A 303 -13.49 20.44 -19.21
C PRO A 303 -12.93 20.26 -17.80
N LEU A 304 -13.41 21.10 -16.88
CA LEU A 304 -12.89 21.19 -15.52
C LEU A 304 -13.93 20.86 -14.46
N VAL A 305 -13.45 20.37 -13.33
CA VAL A 305 -14.16 20.23 -12.05
C VAL A 305 -13.53 21.19 -11.06
N THR A 306 -14.32 22.12 -10.52
CA THR A 306 -13.85 23.20 -9.61
C THR A 306 -14.20 22.92 -8.15
N GLY A 307 -15.19 22.08 -7.91
CA GLY A 307 -15.62 21.76 -6.56
C GLY A 307 -16.48 20.52 -6.48
N PHE A 308 -17.07 20.32 -5.30
CA PHE A 308 -18.05 19.28 -5.06
C PHE A 308 -18.99 19.63 -3.90
N ILE A 309 -20.14 18.96 -3.88
CA ILE A 309 -21.10 18.99 -2.78
C ILE A 309 -20.97 17.67 -2.02
N GLN A 310 -20.88 17.75 -0.69
CA GLN A 310 -20.82 16.58 0.18
C GLN A 310 -21.87 16.65 1.29
N LYS A 311 -22.50 15.51 1.59
CA LYS A 311 -23.35 15.34 2.78
C LYS A 311 -22.76 14.33 3.76
N PRO A 312 -22.98 14.50 5.08
CA PRO A 312 -22.57 13.52 6.07
C PRO A 312 -23.40 12.22 5.97
N TYR A 313 -23.03 11.24 6.79
CA TYR A 313 -23.69 9.96 6.98
C TYR A 313 -23.76 9.08 5.71
N GLY A 314 -22.66 9.03 4.96
CA GLY A 314 -22.51 8.05 3.87
C GLY A 314 -22.49 6.60 4.32
N THR A 315 -22.19 5.70 3.40
CA THR A 315 -22.26 4.26 3.61
C THR A 315 -21.28 3.82 4.70
N ASN A 316 -21.78 3.07 5.68
CA ASN A 316 -20.95 2.43 6.71
C ASN A 316 -20.68 0.99 6.29
N TYR A 317 -19.45 0.68 5.90
CA TYR A 317 -19.11 -0.68 5.48
C TYR A 317 -18.81 -1.63 6.66
N GLY A 318 -18.68 -1.14 7.90
CA GLY A 318 -18.30 -2.01 9.00
C GLY A 318 -16.94 -2.65 8.74
N MET A 319 -16.90 -3.98 8.72
CA MET A 319 -15.66 -4.76 8.58
C MET A 319 -15.64 -5.55 7.27
N TRP A 320 -14.75 -5.16 6.36
CA TRP A 320 -14.53 -5.83 5.07
C TRP A 320 -13.06 -6.19 4.91
N GLN A 321 -12.83 -7.29 4.18
CA GLN A 321 -11.51 -7.70 3.76
C GLN A 321 -11.31 -7.37 2.28
N HIS A 322 -10.32 -6.54 2.00
CA HIS A 322 -9.92 -6.16 0.67
C HIS A 322 -8.76 -7.06 0.22
N PRO A 323 -8.81 -7.63 -1.00
CA PRO A 323 -7.84 -8.63 -1.45
C PRO A 323 -6.40 -8.12 -1.57
N LEU A 324 -6.21 -6.79 -1.65
CA LEU A 324 -4.89 -6.14 -1.76
C LEU A 324 -4.38 -5.52 -0.45
N THR A 325 -5.09 -5.70 0.67
CA THR A 325 -4.74 -5.06 1.95
C THR A 325 -4.33 -6.10 3.00
N PRO A 326 -3.18 -5.93 3.67
CA PRO A 326 -2.84 -6.77 4.81
C PRO A 326 -3.74 -6.47 6.01
N TYR A 327 -4.01 -7.50 6.82
CA TYR A 327 -4.84 -7.41 8.02
C TYR A 327 -4.10 -7.87 9.26
N ARG A 328 -4.68 -7.62 10.44
CA ARG A 328 -4.22 -8.17 11.71
C ARG A 328 -5.40 -8.51 12.62
N ARG A 329 -5.32 -9.63 13.33
CA ARG A 329 -6.25 -9.95 14.43
C ARG A 329 -5.54 -9.85 15.78
N GLN A 330 -6.31 -9.56 16.82
CA GLN A 330 -5.81 -9.62 18.19
C GLN A 330 -5.76 -11.05 18.76
N LYS A 331 -6.59 -11.95 18.21
CA LYS A 331 -6.74 -13.37 18.56
C LYS A 331 -7.32 -14.10 17.35
N GLU A 332 -7.15 -15.41 17.28
CA GLU A 332 -7.54 -16.25 16.13
C GLU A 332 -9.01 -16.07 15.69
N ALA A 333 -9.95 -16.15 16.63
CA ALA A 333 -11.37 -15.90 16.38
C ALA A 333 -11.77 -14.40 16.48
N GLY A 334 -10.81 -13.47 16.43
CA GLY A 334 -11.04 -12.03 16.56
C GLY A 334 -11.31 -11.35 15.22
N GLU A 335 -11.81 -10.12 15.27
CA GLU A 335 -12.05 -9.32 14.05
C GLU A 335 -10.74 -8.85 13.39
N PRO A 336 -10.65 -8.86 12.05
CA PRO A 336 -9.46 -8.43 11.33
C PRO A 336 -9.45 -6.91 11.15
N TYR A 337 -8.38 -6.26 11.55
CA TYR A 337 -8.16 -4.83 11.34
C TYR A 337 -7.20 -4.63 10.19
N SER A 338 -7.50 -3.71 9.28
CA SER A 338 -6.57 -3.35 8.22
C SER A 338 -5.24 -2.85 8.81
N ALA A 339 -4.14 -3.28 8.21
CA ALA A 339 -2.84 -2.72 8.46
C ALA A 339 -2.75 -1.33 7.81
N LYS A 340 -2.05 -0.42 8.49
CA LYS A 340 -1.91 0.99 8.12
C LYS A 340 -0.46 1.40 8.23
N PRO A 341 0.06 2.26 7.35
CA PRO A 341 1.38 2.81 7.54
C PRO A 341 1.38 3.71 8.78
N LYS A 342 2.44 3.62 9.57
CA LYS A 342 2.67 4.49 10.73
C LYS A 342 3.51 5.72 10.37
N SER A 343 4.25 5.63 9.28
CA SER A 343 5.18 6.64 8.77
C SER A 343 5.37 6.43 7.26
N GLY A 344 6.21 7.24 6.63
CA GLY A 344 6.67 7.02 5.26
C GLY A 344 7.72 5.91 5.10
N ARG A 345 7.97 5.10 6.14
CA ARG A 345 8.89 3.96 6.12
C ARG A 345 8.14 2.63 6.17
N PHE A 346 8.72 1.63 5.52
CA PHE A 346 8.28 0.24 5.51
C PHE A 346 9.53 -0.63 5.51
N GLY A 347 9.96 -1.05 6.70
CA GLY A 347 11.12 -1.93 6.85
C GLY A 347 10.71 -3.39 6.98
N TYR A 348 11.69 -4.28 7.12
CA TYR A 348 11.47 -5.73 7.04
C TYR A 348 10.47 -6.25 8.09
N ARG A 349 10.27 -5.52 9.20
CA ARG A 349 9.25 -5.86 10.21
C ARG A 349 7.83 -5.65 9.70
N ASP A 350 7.61 -4.54 9.01
CA ASP A 350 6.34 -4.26 8.34
C ASP A 350 6.18 -5.19 7.12
N TRP A 351 7.28 -5.49 6.42
CA TRP A 351 7.32 -6.51 5.36
C TRP A 351 6.90 -7.89 5.87
N VAL A 352 7.52 -8.42 6.93
CA VAL A 352 7.15 -9.72 7.52
C VAL A 352 5.67 -9.73 7.89
N ALA A 353 5.16 -8.66 8.50
CA ALA A 353 3.74 -8.58 8.82
C ALA A 353 2.83 -8.63 7.56
N ALA A 354 3.23 -7.97 6.47
CA ALA A 354 2.43 -7.85 5.26
C ALA A 354 2.56 -9.03 4.28
N THR A 355 3.73 -9.66 4.19
CA THR A 355 4.06 -10.67 3.15
C THR A 355 4.24 -12.07 3.71
N VAL A 356 4.49 -12.22 5.01
CA VAL A 356 4.71 -13.50 5.69
C VAL A 356 3.58 -13.79 6.70
N GLY A 357 3.03 -12.77 7.35
CA GLY A 357 1.99 -12.89 8.38
C GLY A 357 2.54 -13.33 9.74
N SER A 358 1.69 -13.42 10.77
CA SER A 358 2.04 -13.94 12.12
C SER A 358 1.21 -15.17 12.49
N LYS A 359 1.84 -16.19 13.11
CA LYS A 359 1.16 -17.36 13.70
C LYS A 359 0.90 -17.22 15.21
N ASP A 360 1.57 -16.26 15.87
CA ASP A 360 1.45 -16.02 17.32
C ASP A 360 1.11 -14.55 17.64
N GLY A 361 0.34 -14.35 18.72
CA GLY A 361 0.02 -13.02 19.25
C GLY A 361 -0.93 -12.20 18.35
N LYS A 362 -0.49 -11.01 17.92
CA LYS A 362 -1.24 -10.22 16.92
C LYS A 362 -1.04 -10.88 15.55
N LEU A 363 -1.99 -11.72 15.18
CA LEU A 363 -1.97 -12.53 13.95
C LEU A 363 -2.06 -11.62 12.74
N ALA A 364 -0.91 -11.31 12.13
CA ALA A 364 -0.85 -10.59 10.87
C ALA A 364 -1.26 -11.53 9.73
N GLU A 365 -2.09 -11.02 8.83
CA GLU A 365 -2.65 -11.74 7.68
C GLU A 365 -2.20 -11.06 6.40
N GLN A 366 -1.62 -11.86 5.50
CA GLN A 366 -1.22 -11.42 4.17
C GLN A 366 -2.46 -11.05 3.35
N PRO A 367 -2.35 -10.08 2.43
CA PRO A 367 -3.40 -9.87 1.43
C PRO A 367 -3.48 -11.07 0.47
N THR A 368 -4.66 -11.31 -0.08
CA THR A 368 -4.96 -12.49 -0.88
C THR A 368 -4.07 -12.61 -2.12
N ASN A 369 -3.80 -11.51 -2.82
CA ASN A 369 -2.92 -11.50 -3.99
C ASN A 369 -1.48 -11.95 -3.65
N ILE A 370 -0.93 -11.50 -2.52
CA ILE A 370 0.41 -11.90 -2.07
C ILE A 370 0.41 -13.38 -1.68
N LYS A 371 -0.62 -13.84 -0.96
CA LYS A 371 -0.77 -15.25 -0.60
C LYS A 371 -0.82 -16.15 -1.84
N LEU A 372 -1.57 -15.77 -2.88
CA LEU A 372 -1.65 -16.50 -4.15
C LEU A 372 -0.31 -16.45 -4.90
N ALA A 373 0.36 -15.30 -4.93
CA ALA A 373 1.67 -15.18 -5.56
C ALA A 373 2.70 -16.16 -4.98
N LYS A 374 2.75 -16.27 -3.65
CA LYS A 374 3.71 -17.12 -2.93
C LYS A 374 3.37 -18.61 -3.01
N ASN A 375 2.08 -18.98 -2.96
CA ASN A 375 1.67 -20.38 -2.82
C ASN A 375 1.22 -21.04 -4.12
N ASN A 376 0.71 -20.26 -5.07
CA ASN A 376 0.04 -20.79 -6.27
C ASN A 376 0.74 -20.35 -7.56
N ARG A 377 1.20 -19.09 -7.62
CA ARG A 377 1.71 -18.47 -8.84
C ARG A 377 3.23 -18.36 -8.88
N SER A 378 3.93 -18.80 -7.83
CA SER A 378 5.37 -18.56 -7.69
C SER A 378 6.15 -19.08 -8.89
N HIS A 379 5.86 -20.29 -9.36
CA HIS A 379 6.47 -20.86 -10.56
C HIS A 379 6.26 -20.01 -11.82
N ILE A 380 5.08 -19.42 -12.03
CA ILE A 380 4.77 -18.56 -13.18
C ILE A 380 5.44 -17.19 -13.05
N LEU A 381 5.37 -16.60 -11.86
CA LEU A 381 5.91 -15.27 -11.58
C LEU A 381 7.44 -15.26 -11.44
N SER A 382 8.07 -16.43 -11.26
CA SER A 382 9.52 -16.63 -11.15
C SER A 382 10.16 -17.36 -12.34
N GLN A 383 9.41 -17.62 -13.43
CA GLN A 383 9.85 -18.37 -14.62
C GLN A 383 11.16 -17.85 -15.27
N ASN A 384 11.59 -16.65 -14.90
CA ASN A 384 12.79 -15.96 -15.35
C ASN A 384 13.91 -16.03 -14.28
N LYS A 385 14.38 -17.28 -14.05
CA LYS A 385 15.60 -17.77 -13.33
C LYS A 385 15.95 -17.24 -11.92
N LYS A 386 15.59 -16.03 -11.51
CA LYS A 386 15.85 -15.50 -10.16
C LYS A 386 14.52 -15.25 -9.45
N ALA A 387 14.15 -16.20 -8.61
CA ALA A 387 13.07 -16.12 -7.63
C ALA A 387 13.08 -14.84 -6.75
N ALA A 388 14.27 -14.24 -6.58
CA ALA A 388 14.55 -13.03 -5.81
C ALA A 388 14.09 -11.71 -6.46
N ASP A 389 13.70 -11.73 -7.74
CA ASP A 389 13.50 -10.49 -8.52
C ASP A 389 12.06 -9.96 -8.46
N ALA A 390 11.09 -10.78 -8.03
CA ALA A 390 9.73 -10.30 -7.83
C ALA A 390 9.72 -9.34 -6.64
N ARG A 391 8.99 -8.23 -6.78
CA ARG A 391 8.88 -7.20 -5.74
C ARG A 391 7.47 -7.17 -5.16
N VAL A 392 7.36 -6.68 -3.94
CA VAL A 392 6.11 -6.21 -3.35
C VAL A 392 6.14 -4.69 -3.34
N ARG A 393 5.25 -4.06 -4.10
CA ARG A 393 5.02 -2.62 -4.02
C ARG A 393 3.99 -2.33 -2.95
N VAL A 394 4.36 -1.55 -1.95
CA VAL A 394 3.46 -1.17 -0.85
C VAL A 394 3.21 0.32 -0.88
N GLY A 395 1.94 0.73 -0.78
CA GLY A 395 1.54 2.12 -0.74
C GLY A 395 0.43 2.39 0.27
N GLY A 396 0.41 3.59 0.86
CA GLY A 396 -0.67 3.99 1.77
C GLY A 396 -0.41 5.29 2.52
N TRP A 397 -1.49 5.88 3.04
CA TRP A 397 -1.44 7.13 3.80
C TRP A 397 -1.18 6.88 5.29
N ALA A 398 -0.07 7.40 5.82
CA ALA A 398 0.19 7.41 7.25
C ALA A 398 -0.64 8.53 7.89
N MET A 399 -1.62 8.16 8.71
CA MET A 399 -2.59 9.09 9.29
C MET A 399 -2.42 9.24 10.79
N ASN A 400 -2.51 10.47 11.30
CA ASN A 400 -2.79 10.76 12.69
C ASN A 400 -4.25 11.23 12.81
N ASN A 401 -5.15 10.31 13.11
CA ASN A 401 -6.59 10.56 13.02
C ASN A 401 -7.01 11.07 11.64
N MET A 402 -7.32 12.36 11.48
CA MET A 402 -7.75 12.97 10.22
C MET A 402 -6.61 13.67 9.47
N GLU A 403 -5.41 13.70 10.05
CA GLU A 403 -4.25 14.44 9.51
C GLU A 403 -3.33 13.48 8.76
N ALA A 404 -3.01 13.82 7.51
CA ALA A 404 -2.03 13.09 6.72
C ALA A 404 -0.62 13.47 7.17
N ILE A 405 0.18 12.48 7.55
CA ILE A 405 1.57 12.66 8.01
C ILE A 405 2.53 12.47 6.84
N ALA A 406 2.33 11.38 6.08
CA ALA A 406 3.17 11.01 4.94
C ALA A 406 2.38 10.06 4.02
N TYR A 407 2.78 10.02 2.76
CA TYR A 407 2.42 8.93 1.86
C TYR A 407 3.60 7.95 1.80
N LEU A 408 3.38 6.71 2.23
CA LEU A 408 4.32 5.62 2.05
C LEU A 408 4.18 5.09 0.62
N ILE A 409 5.30 4.96 -0.09
CA ILE A 409 5.43 4.11 -1.27
C ILE A 409 6.83 3.50 -1.29
N THR A 410 6.92 2.18 -1.41
CA THR A 410 8.19 1.47 -1.55
C THR A 410 8.01 0.18 -2.36
N GLU A 411 9.12 -0.38 -2.83
CA GLU A 411 9.20 -1.71 -3.42
C GLU A 411 10.27 -2.52 -2.71
N GLU A 412 9.86 -3.64 -2.11
CA GLU A 412 10.77 -4.56 -1.41
C GLU A 412 10.81 -5.92 -2.13
N PRO A 413 11.86 -6.74 -1.96
CA PRO A 413 11.87 -8.11 -2.46
C PRO A 413 10.68 -8.93 -1.93
N LEU A 414 9.98 -9.67 -2.79
CA LEU A 414 8.86 -10.53 -2.38
C LEU A 414 9.29 -11.96 -2.01
N HIS A 415 10.45 -12.40 -2.49
CA HIS A 415 11.04 -13.71 -2.20
C HIS A 415 10.12 -14.89 -2.55
N LEU A 416 10.02 -15.22 -3.85
CA LEU A 416 9.14 -16.28 -4.35
C LEU A 416 9.86 -17.61 -4.50
N ALA A 417 9.61 -18.58 -3.63
CA ALA A 417 10.20 -19.91 -3.72
C ALA A 417 9.58 -20.76 -4.85
N LYS A 418 10.34 -21.75 -5.34
CA LYS A 418 9.88 -22.65 -6.42
C LYS A 418 8.81 -23.62 -5.92
N THR A 419 8.90 -24.06 -4.67
CA THR A 419 7.93 -24.98 -4.06
C THR A 419 7.25 -24.36 -2.84
N PRO A 420 6.01 -24.78 -2.50
CA PRO A 420 5.35 -24.35 -1.27
C PRO A 420 6.12 -24.72 0.00
N ALA A 421 6.85 -25.84 0.00
CA ALA A 421 7.66 -26.27 1.14
C ALA A 421 8.85 -25.33 1.38
N GLN A 422 9.55 -24.93 0.33
CA GLN A 422 10.59 -23.89 0.40
C GLN A 422 10.02 -22.56 0.89
N GLN A 423 8.87 -22.14 0.33
CA GLN A 423 8.25 -20.87 0.72
C GLN A 423 7.89 -20.86 2.20
N GLN A 424 7.32 -21.95 2.71
CA GLN A 424 6.96 -22.06 4.12
C GLN A 424 8.20 -22.00 5.03
N ALA A 425 9.28 -22.69 4.68
CA ALA A 425 10.53 -22.66 5.43
C ALA A 425 11.16 -21.26 5.44
N LEU A 426 11.20 -20.58 4.29
CA LEU A 426 11.71 -19.22 4.17
C LEU A 426 10.88 -18.23 5.00
N ASP A 427 9.56 -18.36 4.97
CA ASP A 427 8.63 -17.54 5.74
C ASP A 427 8.80 -17.71 7.26
N ASP A 428 9.06 -18.94 7.72
CA ASP A 428 9.32 -19.19 9.14
C ASP A 428 10.69 -18.61 9.57
N LEU A 429 11.72 -18.73 8.73
CA LEU A 429 13.03 -18.10 8.97
C LEU A 429 12.95 -16.57 9.01
N ALA A 430 12.27 -15.94 8.05
CA ALA A 430 12.07 -14.49 8.03
C ALA A 430 11.40 -13.98 9.30
N ARG A 431 10.40 -14.72 9.80
CA ARG A 431 9.71 -14.42 11.07
C ARG A 431 10.66 -14.53 12.26
N HIS A 432 11.42 -15.62 12.36
CA HIS A 432 12.41 -15.83 13.42
C HIS A 432 13.50 -14.77 13.42
N PHE A 433 14.03 -14.40 12.25
CA PHE A 433 15.04 -13.35 12.11
C PHE A 433 14.50 -11.97 12.51
N SER A 434 13.27 -11.64 12.10
CA SER A 434 12.63 -10.39 12.50
C SER A 434 12.37 -10.32 14.01
N GLU A 435 11.90 -11.42 14.63
CA GLU A 435 11.68 -11.49 16.07
C GLU A 435 12.98 -11.43 16.87
N ALA A 436 14.04 -12.08 16.38
CA ALA A 436 15.38 -12.00 16.97
C ALA A 436 15.93 -10.56 16.93
N ALA A 437 15.67 -9.83 15.85
CA ALA A 437 16.06 -8.43 15.75
C ALA A 437 15.31 -7.52 16.72
N ASP A 438 14.01 -7.77 16.96
CA ASP A 438 13.25 -7.08 18.00
C ASP A 438 13.85 -7.32 19.40
N GLN A 439 14.35 -8.54 19.66
CA GLN A 439 15.10 -8.83 20.89
C GLN A 439 16.46 -8.12 20.94
N ALA A 440 17.21 -8.13 19.84
CA ALA A 440 18.51 -7.46 19.74
C ALA A 440 18.42 -5.96 20.02
N VAL A 441 17.45 -5.27 19.41
CA VAL A 441 17.16 -3.85 19.69
C VAL A 441 16.77 -3.65 21.14
N SER A 442 15.93 -4.52 21.70
CA SER A 442 15.54 -4.41 23.11
C SER A 442 16.75 -4.47 24.05
N GLN A 443 17.77 -5.28 23.74
CA GLN A 443 19.02 -5.32 24.49
C GLN A 443 19.87 -4.05 24.29
N LEU A 444 19.98 -3.55 23.05
CA LEU A 444 20.65 -2.29 22.74
C LEU A 444 20.05 -1.13 23.55
N LEU A 445 18.71 -0.99 23.53
CA LEU A 445 18.03 0.09 24.24
C LEU A 445 18.17 -0.04 25.75
N ALA A 446 18.13 -1.27 26.30
CA ALA A 446 18.38 -1.50 27.71
C ALA A 446 19.81 -1.11 28.12
N ALA A 447 20.80 -1.43 27.27
CA ALA A 447 22.18 -1.04 27.48
C ALA A 447 22.35 0.48 27.42
N LEU A 448 21.80 1.15 26.42
CA LEU A 448 21.82 2.62 26.30
C LEU A 448 21.13 3.29 27.49
N LYS A 449 20.00 2.73 27.96
CA LYS A 449 19.33 3.21 29.17
C LYS A 449 20.25 3.15 30.40
N LYS A 450 20.94 2.01 30.59
CA LYS A 450 21.90 1.85 31.67
C LYS A 450 23.09 2.80 31.52
N ALA A 451 23.60 2.98 30.30
CA ALA A 451 24.77 3.80 30.04
C ALA A 451 24.51 5.30 30.26
N LEU A 452 23.39 5.80 29.77
CA LEU A 452 23.11 7.25 29.67
C LEU A 452 22.23 7.80 30.80
N PHE A 453 21.41 6.95 31.42
CA PHE A 453 20.36 7.40 32.34
C PHE A 453 20.39 6.68 33.71
N SER A 454 21.46 5.96 34.03
CA SER A 454 21.63 5.36 35.37
C SER A 454 21.47 6.41 36.47
N GLY A 455 20.67 6.12 37.49
CA GLY A 455 20.41 7.02 38.62
C GLY A 455 19.38 8.12 38.37
N GLN A 456 18.81 8.24 37.16
CA GLN A 456 17.76 9.23 36.88
C GLN A 456 16.37 8.69 37.23
N LYS A 457 15.59 9.47 38.02
CA LYS A 457 14.21 9.11 38.39
C LYS A 457 13.23 9.09 37.20
N ASN A 458 13.52 9.86 36.14
CA ASN A 458 12.65 10.04 34.97
C ASN A 458 13.39 9.72 33.65
N ALA A 459 14.03 8.55 33.57
CA ALA A 459 14.70 8.14 32.33
C ALA A 459 13.70 8.10 31.14
N PRO A 460 14.11 8.52 29.93
CA PRO A 460 13.22 8.50 28.76
C PRO A 460 12.70 7.09 28.45
N ASN A 461 11.39 6.96 28.28
CA ASN A 461 10.76 5.76 27.74
C ASN A 461 10.75 5.82 26.21
N ASP A 462 11.73 5.18 25.58
CA ASP A 462 11.80 4.94 24.12
C ASP A 462 11.57 6.20 23.27
N LYS A 463 12.16 7.33 23.69
CA LYS A 463 12.12 8.62 22.99
C LYS A 463 13.52 9.18 22.80
N GLY A 464 13.64 10.15 21.90
CA GLY A 464 14.90 10.85 21.65
C GLY A 464 15.99 9.89 21.18
N ILE A 465 17.11 9.84 21.88
CA ILE A 465 18.26 9.00 21.50
C ILE A 465 17.93 7.50 21.40
N LEU A 466 16.95 7.01 22.17
CA LEU A 466 16.52 5.62 22.13
C LEU A 466 15.70 5.30 20.88
N ASP A 467 14.87 6.24 20.43
CA ASP A 467 14.10 6.08 19.20
C ASP A 467 15.02 6.18 17.97
N GLN A 468 16.00 7.09 18.02
CA GLN A 468 17.08 7.17 17.03
C GLN A 468 17.89 5.86 16.96
N ALA A 469 18.29 5.29 18.10
CA ALA A 469 19.01 4.03 18.14
C ALA A 469 18.20 2.89 17.52
N ARG A 470 16.89 2.83 17.82
CA ARG A 470 15.95 1.85 17.25
C ARG A 470 15.86 2.01 15.73
N ALA A 471 15.63 3.23 15.24
CA ALA A 471 15.52 3.51 13.82
C ALA A 471 16.83 3.18 13.08
N HIS A 472 17.98 3.63 13.59
CA HIS A 472 19.28 3.35 13.00
C HIS A 472 19.61 1.86 12.96
N PHE A 473 19.22 1.09 13.97
CA PHE A 473 19.45 -0.35 13.96
C PHE A 473 18.71 -1.01 12.81
N PHE A 474 17.41 -0.74 12.67
CA PHE A 474 16.62 -1.35 11.62
C PHE A 474 17.11 -0.91 10.24
N ASP A 475 17.34 0.39 10.04
CA ASP A 475 17.92 0.92 8.78
C ASP A 475 19.26 0.24 8.43
N ALA A 476 20.15 0.02 9.40
CA ALA A 476 21.46 -0.58 9.16
C ALA A 476 21.43 -2.10 8.89
N THR A 477 20.34 -2.76 9.27
CA THR A 477 20.15 -4.21 9.11
C THR A 477 19.20 -4.60 7.98
N GLU A 478 18.55 -3.64 7.34
CA GLU A 478 17.50 -3.83 6.33
C GLU A 478 17.99 -4.66 5.13
N ASP A 479 19.00 -4.17 4.41
CA ASP A 479 19.54 -4.86 3.22
C ASP A 479 20.06 -6.26 3.55
N GLN A 480 20.71 -6.40 4.72
CA GLN A 480 21.30 -7.66 5.15
C GLN A 480 20.24 -8.71 5.50
N PHE A 481 19.07 -8.29 5.98
CA PHE A 481 17.94 -9.18 6.18
C PHE A 481 17.47 -9.77 4.85
N HIS A 482 17.25 -8.94 3.84
CA HIS A 482 16.77 -9.41 2.54
C HIS A 482 17.82 -10.25 1.79
N HIS A 483 19.09 -9.85 1.79
CA HIS A 483 20.17 -10.64 1.19
C HIS A 483 20.29 -12.02 1.82
N LEU A 484 20.16 -12.13 3.14
CA LEU A 484 20.22 -13.43 3.81
C LEU A 484 19.05 -14.34 3.40
N LEU A 485 17.86 -13.79 3.20
CA LEU A 485 16.72 -14.56 2.68
C LEU A 485 16.94 -14.99 1.22
N ASP A 486 17.55 -14.14 0.39
CA ASP A 486 17.91 -14.49 -0.98
C ASP A 486 18.93 -15.63 -1.03
N ASP A 487 20.01 -15.54 -0.25
CA ASP A 487 21.05 -16.58 -0.15
C ASP A 487 20.42 -17.90 0.33
N LEU A 488 19.61 -17.84 1.38
CA LEU A 488 18.87 -18.99 1.90
C LEU A 488 17.98 -19.63 0.83
N LEU A 489 17.24 -18.83 0.07
CA LEU A 489 16.35 -19.33 -0.98
C LEU A 489 17.10 -20.00 -2.13
N GLN A 490 18.31 -19.53 -2.46
CA GLN A 490 19.17 -20.14 -3.48
C GLN A 490 19.73 -21.49 -3.05
N GLU A 491 20.08 -21.63 -1.77
CA GLU A 491 20.66 -22.85 -1.21
C GLU A 491 19.60 -23.88 -0.77
N MET A 492 18.35 -23.46 -0.58
CA MET A 492 17.30 -24.30 -0.02
C MET A 492 16.90 -25.44 -0.97
N PRO A 493 16.96 -26.72 -0.52
CA PRO A 493 16.45 -27.85 -1.29
C PRO A 493 14.93 -27.75 -1.53
N GLU A 494 14.42 -28.49 -2.51
CA GLU A 494 12.98 -28.45 -2.88
C GLU A 494 12.03 -28.87 -1.75
N ASP A 495 12.50 -29.69 -0.80
CA ASP A 495 11.74 -30.11 0.38
C ASP A 495 11.72 -29.06 1.51
N GLY A 496 12.38 -27.92 1.31
CA GLY A 496 12.45 -26.80 2.25
C GLY A 496 13.39 -27.01 3.44
N ARG A 497 14.13 -28.13 3.50
CA ARG A 497 14.99 -28.46 4.64
C ARG A 497 16.41 -27.99 4.40
N LEU A 498 16.79 -26.87 5.02
CA LEU A 498 18.17 -26.39 4.99
C LEU A 498 19.13 -27.44 5.53
N THR A 499 20.29 -27.57 4.87
CA THR A 499 21.35 -28.51 5.28
C THR A 499 22.03 -28.05 6.58
N ASP A 500 22.21 -26.74 6.76
CA ASP A 500 22.70 -26.15 8.01
C ASP A 500 21.98 -24.83 8.36
N PRO A 501 20.80 -24.88 9.00
CA PRO A 501 20.10 -23.68 9.44
C PRO A 501 20.88 -22.89 10.51
N THR A 502 21.84 -23.52 11.18
CA THR A 502 22.63 -22.91 12.25
C THR A 502 23.56 -21.84 11.71
N ALA A 503 24.16 -22.06 10.54
CA ALA A 503 25.10 -21.13 9.92
C ALA A 503 24.45 -19.77 9.63
N SER A 504 23.27 -19.76 9.00
CA SER A 504 22.55 -18.53 8.67
C SER A 504 22.06 -17.79 9.92
N ALA A 505 21.57 -18.53 10.93
CA ALA A 505 21.19 -17.94 12.21
C ALA A 505 22.40 -17.33 12.96
N GLN A 506 23.58 -17.95 12.89
CA GLN A 506 24.81 -17.38 13.45
C GLN A 506 25.27 -16.15 12.68
N HIS A 507 25.15 -16.16 11.35
CA HIS A 507 25.46 -15.00 10.51
C HIS A 507 24.57 -13.81 10.85
N TRP A 508 23.27 -14.03 10.99
CA TRP A 508 22.33 -12.99 11.41
C TRP A 508 22.63 -12.46 12.82
N LEU A 509 22.96 -13.36 13.78
CA LEU A 509 23.39 -12.94 15.11
C LEU A 509 24.63 -12.05 15.08
N TRP A 510 25.60 -12.37 14.22
CA TRP A 510 26.81 -11.57 14.05
C TRP A 510 26.50 -10.18 13.49
N ILE A 511 25.65 -10.08 12.47
CA ILE A 511 25.16 -8.82 11.90
C ILE A 511 24.53 -7.96 12.99
N MET A 512 23.52 -8.49 13.70
CA MET A 512 22.81 -7.75 14.73
C MET A 512 23.73 -7.30 15.86
N ARG A 513 24.69 -8.14 16.26
CA ARG A 513 25.69 -7.79 17.27
C ARG A 513 26.57 -6.64 16.79
N ARG A 514 27.07 -6.70 15.55
CA ARG A 514 27.94 -5.67 14.97
C ARG A 514 27.24 -4.32 15.00
N GLU A 515 26.03 -4.25 14.44
CA GLU A 515 25.28 -2.99 14.34
C GLU A 515 24.87 -2.46 15.72
N ALA A 516 24.44 -3.32 16.65
CA ALA A 516 24.10 -2.90 18.00
C ALA A 516 25.30 -2.26 18.73
N LEU A 517 26.49 -2.83 18.62
CA LEU A 517 27.69 -2.29 19.26
C LEU A 517 28.14 -0.98 18.61
N VAL A 518 28.13 -0.89 17.27
CA VAL A 518 28.45 0.35 16.54
C VAL A 518 27.51 1.50 16.93
N ILE A 519 26.21 1.22 17.03
CA ILE A 519 25.22 2.21 17.43
C ILE A 519 25.41 2.61 18.90
N PHE A 520 25.68 1.64 19.79
CA PHE A 520 25.96 1.93 21.19
C PHE A 520 27.16 2.87 21.33
N ASP A 521 28.28 2.56 20.69
CA ASP A 521 29.51 3.37 20.76
C ASP A 521 29.31 4.79 20.24
N ARG A 522 28.52 4.94 19.17
CA ARG A 522 28.18 6.25 18.61
C ARG A 522 27.32 7.10 19.55
N LEU A 523 26.34 6.48 20.21
CA LEU A 523 25.34 7.19 21.01
C LEU A 523 25.71 7.34 22.50
N ALA A 524 26.63 6.51 23.00
CA ALA A 524 27.14 6.57 24.36
C ALA A 524 28.68 6.61 24.38
N PRO A 525 29.31 7.68 23.85
CA PRO A 525 30.76 7.81 23.85
C PRO A 525 31.31 7.91 25.27
N VAL A 526 32.43 7.24 25.54
CA VAL A 526 33.07 7.22 26.86
C VAL A 526 33.67 8.60 27.17
N PRO A 527 33.21 9.31 28.23
CA PRO A 527 33.78 10.60 28.60
C PRO A 527 35.14 10.41 29.29
N LEU A 528 36.18 11.09 28.80
CA LEU A 528 37.52 11.03 29.39
C LEU A 528 37.63 11.72 30.76
N GLN A 529 36.68 12.61 31.08
CA GLN A 529 36.74 13.48 32.26
C GLN A 529 35.82 13.01 33.42
N ASP A 530 35.01 11.97 33.21
CA ASP A 530 34.02 11.50 34.19
C ASP A 530 34.13 9.98 34.37
N ALA A 531 34.93 9.56 35.36
CA ALA A 531 35.24 8.16 35.59
C ALA A 531 34.01 7.32 35.98
N GLU A 532 33.03 7.92 36.67
CA GLU A 532 31.81 7.23 37.08
C GLU A 532 30.89 6.98 35.88
N LYS A 533 30.69 7.99 35.03
CA LYS A 533 29.95 7.80 33.76
C LYS A 533 30.69 6.87 32.80
N ALA A 534 32.01 6.98 32.70
CA ALA A 534 32.83 6.08 31.90
C ALA A 534 32.65 4.62 32.34
N LYS A 535 32.67 4.35 33.65
CA LYS A 535 32.42 3.01 34.19
C LYS A 535 31.03 2.49 33.83
N ASN A 536 29.98 3.32 33.96
CA ASN A 536 28.62 2.92 33.61
C ASN A 536 28.47 2.54 32.14
N ILE A 537 29.11 3.29 31.23
CA ILE A 537 29.12 3.02 29.79
C ILE A 537 29.86 1.71 29.49
N VAL A 538 31.07 1.53 30.04
CA VAL A 538 31.88 0.31 29.84
C VAL A 538 31.16 -0.93 30.38
N ASP A 539 30.55 -0.85 31.56
CA ASP A 539 29.78 -1.96 32.15
C ASP A 539 28.54 -2.29 31.31
N ALA A 540 27.85 -1.28 30.77
CA ALA A 540 26.69 -1.48 29.90
C ALA A 540 27.09 -2.11 28.55
N TYR A 541 28.18 -1.65 27.93
CA TYR A 541 28.75 -2.25 26.72
C TYR A 541 29.14 -3.71 26.96
N GLY A 542 29.82 -4.00 28.07
CA GLY A 542 30.23 -5.36 28.44
C GLY A 542 29.05 -6.32 28.58
N ILE A 543 27.94 -5.86 29.17
CA ILE A 543 26.70 -6.65 29.30
C ILE A 543 26.03 -6.85 27.94
N LEU A 544 25.94 -5.82 27.10
CA LEU A 544 25.38 -5.92 25.76
C LEU A 544 26.15 -6.96 24.93
N ASN A 545 27.47 -6.82 24.89
CA ASN A 545 28.36 -7.73 24.18
C ASN A 545 28.28 -9.17 24.72
N ALA A 546 28.24 -9.34 26.05
CA ALA A 546 28.06 -10.65 26.68
C ALA A 546 26.69 -11.27 26.35
N THR A 547 25.65 -10.45 26.16
CA THR A 547 24.29 -10.90 25.83
C THR A 547 24.23 -11.47 24.41
N PHE A 548 24.81 -10.78 23.43
CA PHE A 548 24.98 -11.31 22.07
C PHE A 548 25.92 -12.52 22.01
N ALA A 549 26.86 -12.66 22.96
CA ALA A 549 27.75 -13.81 23.06
C ALA A 549 27.13 -15.01 23.81
N GLY A 550 25.84 -14.96 24.18
CA GLY A 550 25.15 -16.08 24.82
C GLY A 550 25.48 -16.28 26.30
N ARG A 551 26.01 -15.25 26.99
CA ARG A 551 26.58 -15.37 28.35
C ARG A 551 25.73 -14.75 29.45
N THR A 552 24.60 -14.13 29.14
CA THR A 552 23.71 -13.52 30.12
C THR A 552 22.40 -14.29 30.24
N LYS A 553 21.57 -13.97 31.24
CA LYS A 553 20.23 -14.56 31.35
C LYS A 553 19.33 -14.10 30.20
N GLN A 554 19.52 -12.87 29.75
CA GLN A 554 18.79 -12.23 28.65
C GLN A 554 19.16 -12.81 27.28
N SER A 555 20.31 -13.48 27.15
CA SER A 555 20.70 -14.17 25.92
C SER A 555 19.69 -15.24 25.49
N LYS A 556 19.03 -15.90 26.45
CA LYS A 556 18.16 -17.05 26.17
C LYS A 556 17.09 -16.70 25.14
N THR A 557 16.36 -15.60 25.32
CA THR A 557 15.27 -15.23 24.41
C THR A 557 15.76 -14.95 22.99
N LEU A 558 16.93 -14.28 22.84
CA LEU A 558 17.51 -14.02 21.52
C LEU A 558 17.94 -15.32 20.81
N TYR A 559 18.59 -16.23 21.55
CA TYR A 559 19.05 -17.50 21.01
C TYR A 559 17.89 -18.45 20.69
N ASP A 560 16.86 -18.50 21.55
CA ASP A 560 15.65 -19.28 21.33
C ASP A 560 14.94 -18.83 20.04
N LYS A 561 14.88 -17.51 19.75
CA LYS A 561 14.31 -16.98 18.51
C LYS A 561 15.11 -17.29 17.25
N LEU A 562 16.41 -17.56 17.40
CA LEU A 562 17.28 -17.99 16.30
C LEU A 562 17.43 -19.52 16.23
N GLU A 563 16.76 -20.26 17.12
CA GLU A 563 16.92 -21.70 17.30
C GLU A 563 18.38 -22.13 17.52
N LEU A 564 19.19 -21.24 18.10
CA LEU A 564 20.61 -21.49 18.37
C LEU A 564 20.79 -22.06 19.78
N PRO A 565 21.66 -23.08 19.96
CA PRO A 565 22.03 -23.52 21.30
C PRO A 565 22.83 -22.44 22.01
N LEU A 566 22.57 -22.27 23.31
CA LEU A 566 23.42 -21.40 24.15
C LEU A 566 24.85 -21.97 24.22
N PRO A 567 25.89 -21.11 24.15
CA PRO A 567 27.27 -21.55 24.30
C PRO A 567 27.50 -22.24 25.65
N LYS A 568 28.25 -23.35 25.65
CA LYS A 568 28.61 -24.06 26.89
C LYS A 568 29.38 -23.11 27.82
N LYS A 569 28.93 -22.98 29.08
CA LYS A 569 29.68 -22.24 30.10
C LYS A 569 31.05 -22.91 30.29
N LYS A 570 32.15 -22.16 30.15
CA LYS A 570 33.47 -22.66 30.55
C LYS A 570 33.38 -23.09 32.03
N PRO A 571 33.87 -24.28 32.41
CA PRO A 571 33.90 -24.68 33.81
C PRO A 571 34.65 -23.62 34.62
N LYS A 572 34.10 -23.24 35.78
CA LYS A 572 34.80 -22.34 36.72
C LYS A 572 36.13 -23.02 37.05
N ALA A 573 37.25 -22.38 36.70
CA ALA A 573 38.55 -22.76 37.24
C ALA A 573 38.39 -22.78 38.77
N GLN A 574 38.64 -23.95 39.38
CA GLN A 574 38.73 -24.05 40.82
C GLN A 574 39.77 -23.02 41.25
N LYS A 575 39.38 -22.10 42.14
CA LYS A 575 40.36 -21.28 42.84
C LYS A 575 41.22 -22.28 43.62
N GLU A 576 42.45 -22.49 43.16
CA GLU A 576 43.50 -23.04 44.00
C GLU A 576 43.67 -22.02 45.14
N THR A 577 43.10 -22.36 46.30
CA THR A 577 43.50 -21.78 47.58
C THR A 577 44.94 -22.18 47.81
N THR A 578 45.85 -21.24 47.60
CA THR A 578 47.19 -21.24 48.20
C THR A 578 47.21 -20.23 49.34
#